data_AF-A0A0J1LWC1-F1
#
_entry.id   AF-A0A0J1LWC1-F1
#
_cell.length_a   1.000
_cell.length_b   1.000
_cell.length_c   1.000
_cell.angle_alpha   90.00
_cell.angle_beta   90.00
_cell.angle_gamma   90.00
#
_symmetry.space_group_name_H-M   'P 1'
#
loop_
_entity.id
_entity.type
_entity.pdbx_description
1 polymer ?
#
loop_
_entity_poly.entity_id
_entity_poly.type
_entity_poly.pdbx_seq_one_letter_code
_entity_poly.pdbx_strand_id
1 'polypeptide(L)'
;MPLRRYAAFRSEIFIAETAGFRLIVCFPLHLAAGKISNSILNCILKGIGVSSSIDYQIEKYCLTERGESPRLTRQWADVIAECQDKKAGAEERLRIALLNVDYVTSFELPFRLLLVRTPQLIASVRDEWQLNQKNVVFNGKRFGCVWSLKADLSGIPDEFHYHLSNRIRRVDVSGITAAPYQQIAKTVKSPRERLRMALEAGLPVTALEGLFWFGIQRIAADVLRLRKAGMAISTSETEVFDNLTDTHRRVPVYRCDGCSE
;
A
#
# COMPACT_ATOMS: atom_id res chain seq x y z
N MET A 1 -63.71 25.07 -15.64
CA MET A 1 -62.83 23.95 -16.08
C MET A 1 -61.43 24.16 -15.51
N PRO A 2 -60.73 23.11 -15.08
CA PRO A 2 -60.13 23.08 -13.75
C PRO A 2 -58.64 23.44 -13.69
N LEU A 3 -58.27 24.03 -12.55
CA LEU A 3 -56.90 24.11 -12.03
C LEU A 3 -56.29 22.72 -11.89
N ARG A 4 -55.19 22.43 -12.60
CA ARG A 4 -54.33 21.28 -12.30
C ARG A 4 -53.46 21.60 -11.08
N ARG A 5 -53.74 20.92 -9.96
CA ARG A 5 -52.80 20.77 -8.84
C ARG A 5 -51.57 19.99 -9.32
N TYR A 6 -50.39 20.58 -9.23
CA TYR A 6 -49.15 19.81 -9.15
C TYR A 6 -48.73 19.70 -7.69
N ALA A 7 -48.47 18.47 -7.27
CA ALA A 7 -48.14 18.08 -5.91
C ALA A 7 -46.88 18.82 -5.40
N ALA A 8 -46.92 19.18 -4.12
CA ALA A 8 -45.82 19.80 -3.40
C ALA A 8 -44.55 18.92 -3.46
N PHE A 9 -43.50 19.41 -4.12
CA PHE A 9 -42.15 18.90 -3.95
C PHE A 9 -41.66 19.33 -2.56
N ARG A 10 -41.67 18.40 -1.59
CA ARG A 10 -40.92 18.59 -0.34
C ARG A 10 -39.45 18.31 -0.62
N SER A 11 -38.66 19.36 -0.81
CA SER A 11 -37.20 19.30 -0.74
C SER A 11 -36.76 19.34 0.72
N GLU A 12 -36.13 18.29 1.24
CA GLU A 12 -35.37 18.38 2.48
C GLU A 12 -34.01 19.00 2.18
N ILE A 13 -33.72 20.13 2.83
CA ILE A 13 -32.47 20.88 2.70
C ILE A 13 -31.53 20.33 3.79
N PHE A 14 -30.42 19.71 3.39
CA PHE A 14 -29.34 19.37 4.31
C PHE A 14 -28.28 20.48 4.26
N ILE A 15 -28.08 21.15 5.39
CA ILE A 15 -27.03 22.16 5.58
C ILE A 15 -25.87 21.45 6.29
N ALA A 16 -24.73 21.32 5.62
CA ALA A 16 -23.48 20.93 6.26
C ALA A 16 -22.62 22.19 6.45
N GLU A 17 -22.37 22.58 7.70
CA GLU A 17 -21.44 23.66 8.03
C GLU A 17 -20.04 23.10 8.25
N THR A 18 -19.09 23.53 7.42
CA THR A 18 -17.65 23.45 7.74
C THR A 18 -16.98 24.77 7.35
N ALA A 19 -16.24 25.33 8.30
CA ALA A 19 -15.29 26.44 8.17
C ALA A 19 -15.56 27.45 7.03
N GLY A 20 -16.70 28.15 7.10
CA GLY A 20 -16.91 29.40 6.35
C GLY A 20 -17.52 29.31 4.95
N PHE A 21 -17.89 28.12 4.45
CA PHE A 21 -18.62 27.99 3.18
C PHE A 21 -19.97 27.28 3.36
N ARG A 22 -21.03 27.87 2.80
CA ARG A 22 -22.40 27.34 2.84
C ARG A 22 -22.70 26.64 1.52
N LEU A 23 -22.59 25.31 1.48
CA LEU A 23 -22.91 24.52 0.29
C LEU A 23 -24.38 24.07 0.36
N ILE A 24 -25.20 24.49 -0.59
CA ILE A 24 -26.60 24.03 -0.73
C ILE A 24 -26.60 22.93 -1.79
N VAL A 25 -26.79 21.68 -1.37
CA VAL A 25 -26.92 20.54 -2.29
C VAL A 25 -28.39 20.12 -2.35
N CYS A 26 -29.07 20.44 -3.44
CA CYS A 26 -30.43 19.95 -3.72
C CYS A 26 -30.35 18.64 -4.50
N PHE A 27 -30.80 17.53 -3.91
CA PHE A 27 -31.03 16.27 -4.61
C PHE A 27 -32.54 16.03 -4.81
N PRO A 28 -33.00 15.64 -6.01
CA PRO A 28 -34.25 14.93 -6.15
C PRO A 28 -33.97 13.44 -5.88
N LEU A 29 -34.11 12.98 -4.63
CA LEU A 29 -33.93 11.57 -4.31
C LEU A 29 -35.27 10.82 -4.37
N HIS A 30 -35.45 10.05 -5.43
CA HIS A 30 -36.24 8.82 -5.34
C HIS A 30 -35.33 7.66 -5.72
N LEU A 31 -34.55 7.18 -4.75
CA LEU A 31 -33.85 5.91 -4.85
C LEU A 31 -33.93 5.21 -3.49
N ALA A 32 -34.70 4.13 -3.50
CA ALA A 32 -34.85 3.19 -2.41
C ALA A 32 -33.47 2.71 -1.92
N ALA A 33 -33.37 2.53 -0.60
CA ALA A 33 -32.29 1.92 0.18
C ALA A 33 -31.29 1.03 -0.60
N GLY A 34 -30.38 1.66 -1.34
CA GLY A 34 -29.39 1.01 -2.19
C GLY A 34 -28.06 1.72 -2.04
N LYS A 35 -27.02 0.93 -1.74
CA LYS A 35 -25.63 1.38 -1.55
C LYS A 35 -25.22 2.40 -2.62
N ILE A 36 -24.68 3.54 -2.19
CA ILE A 36 -24.06 4.51 -3.10
C ILE A 36 -22.92 3.79 -3.85
N SER A 37 -22.97 3.81 -5.18
CA SER A 37 -21.89 3.25 -6.01
C SER A 37 -20.60 4.04 -5.79
N ASN A 38 -19.46 3.34 -5.67
CA ASN A 38 -18.12 3.98 -5.58
C ASN A 38 -17.85 4.97 -6.72
N SER A 39 -18.49 4.79 -7.88
CA SER A 39 -18.42 5.75 -9.00
C SER A 39 -19.05 7.11 -8.63
N ILE A 40 -20.18 7.10 -7.91
CA ILE A 40 -20.88 8.31 -7.47
C ILE A 40 -20.12 8.98 -6.33
N LEU A 41 -19.57 8.19 -5.39
CA LEU A 41 -18.71 8.71 -4.33
C LEU A 41 -17.47 9.41 -4.91
N ASN A 42 -16.83 8.80 -5.91
CA ASN A 42 -15.69 9.39 -6.61
C ASN A 42 -16.05 10.68 -7.37
N CYS A 43 -17.26 10.78 -7.95
CA CYS A 43 -17.73 12.03 -8.55
C CYS A 43 -17.94 13.15 -7.51
N ILE A 44 -18.42 12.80 -6.31
CA ILE A 44 -18.57 13.76 -5.20
C ILE A 44 -17.20 14.23 -4.71
N LEU A 45 -16.24 13.31 -4.54
CA LEU A 45 -14.87 13.63 -4.15
C LEU A 45 -14.13 14.48 -5.20
N LYS A 46 -14.40 14.28 -6.50
CA LYS A 46 -13.87 15.14 -7.58
C LYS A 46 -14.30 16.60 -7.46
N GLY A 47 -15.47 16.89 -6.89
CA GLY A 47 -15.99 18.26 -6.71
C GLY A 47 -15.43 19.01 -5.51
N ILE A 48 -14.79 18.31 -4.55
CA ILE A 48 -14.34 18.88 -3.26
C ILE A 48 -12.82 19.15 -3.25
N GLY A 49 -12.10 18.96 -4.36
CA GLY A 49 -10.66 19.20 -4.42
C GLY A 49 -9.85 18.18 -3.60
N VAL A 50 -10.24 16.91 -3.67
CA VAL A 50 -9.60 15.82 -2.91
C VAL A 50 -8.22 15.51 -3.46
N SER A 51 -7.23 15.60 -2.55
CA SER A 51 -5.84 15.12 -2.66
C SER A 51 -5.70 13.90 -3.60
N SER A 52 -4.66 13.91 -4.44
CA SER A 52 -4.33 12.79 -5.34
C SER A 52 -4.26 11.48 -4.55
N SER A 53 -5.21 10.58 -4.75
CA SER A 53 -5.26 9.27 -4.09
C SER A 53 -4.97 8.18 -5.11
N ILE A 54 -4.11 7.24 -4.74
CA ILE A 54 -3.78 6.07 -5.57
C ILE A 54 -4.44 4.84 -4.94
N ASP A 55 -5.24 4.15 -5.73
CA ASP A 55 -5.91 2.92 -5.34
C ASP A 55 -5.22 1.72 -6.00
N TYR A 56 -4.76 0.79 -5.17
CA TYR A 56 -4.19 -0.49 -5.56
C TYR A 56 -5.21 -1.60 -5.38
N GLN A 57 -5.78 -2.04 -6.50
CA GLN A 57 -6.68 -3.19 -6.58
C GLN A 57 -5.86 -4.45 -6.83
N ILE A 58 -5.60 -5.19 -5.76
CA ILE A 58 -4.79 -6.40 -5.74
C ILE A 58 -5.71 -7.59 -6.04
N GLU A 59 -5.64 -8.11 -7.27
CA GLU A 59 -6.44 -9.25 -7.74
C GLU A 59 -5.78 -10.59 -7.40
N LYS A 60 -4.44 -10.61 -7.40
CA LYS A 60 -3.63 -11.76 -6.96
C LYS A 60 -2.40 -11.22 -6.25
N TYR A 61 -2.09 -11.73 -5.07
CA TYR A 61 -0.84 -11.42 -4.40
C TYR A 61 -0.45 -12.56 -3.49
N CYS A 62 0.31 -13.50 -4.05
CA CYS A 62 0.68 -14.72 -3.38
C CYS A 62 2.19 -14.77 -3.26
N LEU A 63 2.66 -14.65 -2.03
CA LEU A 63 4.02 -14.99 -1.65
C LEU A 63 4.02 -16.44 -1.17
N THR A 64 4.79 -17.29 -1.83
CA THR A 64 4.92 -18.71 -1.49
C THR A 64 6.35 -18.99 -1.07
N GLU A 65 6.53 -19.65 0.06
CA GLU A 65 7.80 -20.23 0.48
C GLU A 65 7.77 -21.74 0.23
N ARG A 66 8.85 -22.31 -0.32
CA ARG A 66 8.88 -23.72 -0.75
C ARG A 66 8.64 -24.71 0.39
N GLY A 67 9.15 -24.42 1.58
CA GLY A 67 9.00 -25.22 2.78
C GLY A 67 7.89 -24.74 3.72
N GLU A 68 6.97 -23.89 3.26
CA GLU A 68 5.93 -23.34 4.14
C GLU A 68 5.03 -24.46 4.68
N SER A 69 4.97 -24.59 6.00
CA SER A 69 4.08 -25.56 6.63
C SER A 69 2.62 -25.11 6.52
N PRO A 70 1.65 -26.05 6.45
CA PRO A 70 0.23 -25.70 6.48
C PRO A 70 -0.18 -24.84 7.68
N ARG A 71 0.54 -24.99 8.80
CA ARG A 71 0.35 -24.17 10.01
C ARG A 71 0.75 -22.72 9.77
N LEU A 72 1.94 -22.47 9.21
CA LEU A 72 2.41 -21.11 8.89
C LEU A 72 1.51 -20.44 7.86
N THR A 73 1.07 -21.16 6.84
CA THR A 73 0.10 -20.65 5.86
C THR A 73 -1.18 -20.17 6.55
N ARG A 74 -1.68 -20.94 7.53
CA ARG A 74 -2.90 -20.61 8.29
C ARG A 74 -2.68 -19.41 9.22
N GLN A 75 -1.56 -19.36 9.95
CA GLN A 75 -1.17 -18.21 10.78
C GLN A 75 -1.12 -16.91 9.97
N TRP A 76 -0.54 -16.95 8.76
CA TRP A 76 -0.50 -15.77 7.90
C TRP A 76 -1.88 -15.34 7.38
N ALA A 77 -2.79 -16.29 7.12
CA ALA A 77 -4.16 -15.96 6.76
C ALA A 77 -4.89 -15.26 7.93
N ASP A 78 -4.72 -15.77 9.15
CA ASP A 78 -5.31 -15.18 10.37
C ASP A 78 -4.76 -13.77 10.64
N VAL A 79 -3.46 -13.56 10.45
CA VAL A 79 -2.84 -12.23 10.55
C VAL A 79 -3.47 -11.24 9.57
N ILE A 80 -3.66 -11.62 8.31
CA ILE A 80 -4.27 -10.71 7.31
C ILE A 80 -5.71 -10.38 7.68
N ALA A 81 -6.49 -11.38 8.11
CA ALA A 81 -7.85 -11.18 8.55
C ALA A 81 -7.93 -10.23 9.76
N GLU A 82 -7.08 -10.41 10.76
CA GLU A 82 -7.03 -9.54 11.94
C GLU A 82 -6.58 -8.11 11.57
N CYS A 83 -5.61 -7.97 10.66
CA CYS A 83 -5.17 -6.66 10.17
C CYS A 83 -6.31 -5.90 9.48
N GLN A 84 -7.13 -6.59 8.69
CA GLN A 84 -8.27 -6.01 7.97
C GLN A 84 -9.41 -5.62 8.92
N ASP A 85 -9.72 -6.48 9.90
CA ASP A 85 -10.75 -6.24 10.92
C ASP A 85 -10.42 -4.99 11.75
N LYS A 86 -9.17 -4.90 12.21
CA LYS A 86 -8.68 -3.78 13.03
C LYS A 86 -8.34 -2.51 12.24
N LYS A 87 -8.38 -2.54 10.91
CA LYS A 87 -7.83 -1.45 10.05
C LYS A 87 -6.40 -1.07 10.46
N ALA A 88 -5.58 -2.09 10.71
CA ALA A 88 -4.29 -1.94 11.35
C ALA A 88 -3.31 -1.09 10.53
N GLY A 89 -2.70 -0.10 11.19
CA GLY A 89 -1.58 0.67 10.64
C GLY A 89 -0.30 -0.18 10.47
N ALA A 90 0.76 0.40 9.90
CA ALA A 90 2.00 -0.35 9.62
C ALA A 90 2.64 -1.01 10.86
N GLU A 91 2.68 -0.29 11.98
CA GLU A 91 3.24 -0.79 13.23
C GLU A 91 2.35 -1.87 13.87
N GLU A 92 1.04 -1.65 13.89
CA GLU A 92 0.08 -2.62 14.42
C GLU A 92 0.07 -3.91 13.59
N ARG A 93 0.17 -3.83 12.26
CA ARG A 93 0.31 -5.02 11.39
C ARG A 93 1.55 -5.84 11.75
N LEU A 94 2.67 -5.17 12.09
CA LEU A 94 3.87 -5.87 12.54
C LEU A 94 3.64 -6.54 13.90
N ARG A 95 3.02 -5.85 14.85
CA ARG A 95 2.69 -6.39 16.17
C ARG A 95 1.80 -7.62 16.06
N ILE A 96 0.71 -7.54 15.28
CA ILE A 96 -0.19 -8.67 15.00
C ILE A 96 0.57 -9.87 14.45
N ALA A 97 1.47 -9.65 13.47
CA ALA A 97 2.23 -10.74 12.87
C ALA A 97 3.20 -11.40 13.87
N LEU A 98 3.88 -10.62 14.69
CA LEU A 98 4.82 -11.14 15.70
C LEU A 98 4.12 -11.92 16.82
N LEU A 99 2.87 -11.58 17.15
CA LEU A 99 2.07 -12.29 18.15
C LEU A 99 1.49 -13.60 17.62
N ASN A 100 1.17 -13.67 16.33
CA ASN A 100 0.38 -14.77 15.77
C ASN A 100 1.17 -15.77 14.91
N VAL A 101 2.32 -15.37 14.36
CA VAL A 101 3.17 -16.24 13.51
C VAL A 101 4.34 -16.77 14.32
N ASP A 102 4.71 -18.04 14.09
CA ASP A 102 5.84 -18.66 14.80
C ASP A 102 7.16 -17.87 14.62
N TYR A 103 7.36 -17.27 13.44
CA TYR A 103 8.41 -16.32 13.13
C TYR A 103 8.02 -15.49 11.90
N VAL A 104 8.67 -14.34 11.72
CA VAL A 104 8.52 -13.52 10.52
C VAL A 104 9.89 -13.30 9.89
N THR A 105 9.99 -13.31 8.56
CA THR A 105 11.25 -12.99 7.89
C THR A 105 11.29 -11.56 7.37
N SER A 106 12.49 -10.98 7.37
CA SER A 106 12.78 -9.68 6.74
C SER A 106 12.42 -9.60 5.26
N PHE A 107 12.27 -10.75 4.59
CA PHE A 107 11.77 -10.82 3.21
C PHE A 107 10.24 -10.76 3.14
N GLU A 108 9.54 -11.46 4.03
CA GLU A 108 8.08 -11.59 4.00
C GLU A 108 7.36 -10.31 4.38
N LEU A 109 7.85 -9.60 5.40
CA LEU A 109 7.16 -8.45 5.98
C LEU A 109 6.81 -7.36 4.95
N PRO A 110 7.72 -6.92 4.06
CA PRO A 110 7.36 -5.98 2.99
C PRO A 110 6.28 -6.51 2.06
N PHE A 111 6.26 -7.82 1.76
CA PHE A 111 5.32 -8.37 0.80
C PHE A 111 3.98 -8.71 1.45
N ARG A 112 3.96 -9.53 2.51
CA ARG A 112 2.71 -9.97 3.13
C ARG A 112 1.91 -8.83 3.74
N LEU A 113 2.59 -7.83 4.31
CA LEU A 113 1.96 -6.76 5.11
C LEU A 113 2.17 -5.36 4.54
N LEU A 114 2.78 -5.24 3.34
CA LEU A 114 3.10 -3.96 2.70
C LEU A 114 3.89 -3.01 3.61
N LEU A 115 4.80 -3.56 4.43
CA LEU A 115 5.65 -2.78 5.33
C LEU A 115 6.84 -2.18 4.58
N VAL A 116 6.70 -0.92 4.18
CA VAL A 116 7.70 -0.19 3.39
C VAL A 116 8.85 0.41 4.22
N ARG A 117 8.79 0.28 5.56
CA ARG A 117 9.77 0.77 6.54
C ARG A 117 10.10 -0.28 7.60
N THR A 118 10.19 -1.56 7.21
CA THR A 118 10.40 -2.69 8.14
C THR A 118 11.54 -2.48 9.14
N PRO A 119 12.74 -2.00 8.77
CA PRO A 119 13.82 -1.81 9.74
C PRO A 119 13.47 -0.83 10.86
N GLN A 120 12.77 0.26 10.54
CA GLN A 120 12.31 1.25 11.52
C GLN A 120 11.23 0.67 12.43
N LEU A 121 10.27 -0.07 11.86
CA LEU A 121 9.21 -0.71 12.63
C LEU A 121 9.75 -1.77 13.60
N ILE A 122 10.72 -2.58 13.17
CA ILE A 122 11.39 -3.56 14.03
C ILE A 122 12.16 -2.88 15.16
N ALA A 123 12.82 -1.75 14.90
CA ALA A 123 13.50 -0.99 15.94
C ALA A 123 12.50 -0.53 17.02
N SER A 124 11.37 0.07 16.62
CA SER A 124 10.33 0.51 17.57
C SER A 124 9.76 -0.64 18.40
N VAL A 125 9.50 -1.81 17.80
CA VAL A 125 8.98 -2.96 18.55
C VAL A 125 10.00 -3.52 19.55
N ARG A 126 11.30 -3.42 19.27
CA ARG A 126 12.36 -3.88 20.18
C ARG A 126 12.48 -3.05 21.45
N ASP A 127 12.01 -1.81 21.42
CA ASP A 127 11.97 -0.98 22.62
C ASP A 127 10.95 -1.50 23.66
N GLU A 128 9.97 -2.30 23.20
CA GLU A 128 8.89 -2.83 24.03
C GLU A 128 9.01 -4.34 24.28
N TRP A 129 9.47 -5.12 23.30
CA TRP A 129 9.44 -6.58 23.32
C TRP A 129 10.83 -7.21 23.18
N GLN A 130 11.04 -8.32 23.90
CA GLN A 130 12.23 -9.17 23.75
C GLN A 130 12.17 -9.94 22.42
N LEU A 131 12.59 -9.28 21.34
CA LEU A 131 12.55 -9.84 19.99
C LEU A 131 13.87 -10.56 19.66
N ASN A 132 13.79 -11.88 19.52
CA ASN A 132 14.95 -12.70 19.14
C ASN A 132 15.16 -12.67 17.63
N GLN A 133 16.42 -12.81 17.20
CA GLN A 133 16.81 -12.76 15.79
C GLN A 133 17.76 -13.90 15.44
N LYS A 134 17.58 -14.46 14.24
CA LYS A 134 18.54 -15.38 13.61
C LYS A 134 18.82 -14.92 12.17
N ASN A 135 20.07 -15.02 11.73
CA ASN A 135 20.47 -14.68 10.36
C ASN A 135 20.13 -15.82 9.41
N VAL A 136 19.65 -15.50 8.21
CA VAL A 136 19.18 -16.49 7.22
C VAL A 136 19.50 -16.04 5.80
N VAL A 137 19.43 -16.99 4.85
CA VAL A 137 19.61 -16.75 3.42
C VAL A 137 18.29 -16.90 2.68
N PHE A 138 18.00 -15.97 1.76
CA PHE A 138 16.85 -16.05 0.88
C PHE A 138 17.28 -16.30 -0.56
N ASN A 139 16.64 -17.28 -1.21
CA ASN A 139 16.84 -17.62 -2.62
C ASN A 139 18.32 -17.84 -2.96
N GLY A 140 19.07 -18.52 -2.09
CA GLY A 140 20.48 -18.88 -2.27
C GLY A 140 21.51 -17.74 -2.23
N LYS A 141 21.10 -16.48 -2.08
CA LYS A 141 22.06 -15.35 -2.21
C LYS A 141 21.77 -14.08 -1.41
N ARG A 142 20.55 -13.90 -0.91
CA ARG A 142 20.17 -12.66 -0.22
C ARG A 142 20.22 -12.88 1.28
N PHE A 143 21.17 -12.24 1.95
CA PHE A 143 21.20 -12.23 3.41
C PHE A 143 20.02 -11.46 3.98
N GLY A 144 19.50 -11.97 5.09
CA GLY A 144 18.57 -11.25 5.95
C GLY A 144 18.45 -11.96 7.28
N CYS A 145 17.30 -11.81 7.91
CA CYS A 145 17.04 -12.39 9.21
C CYS A 145 15.58 -12.80 9.38
N VAL A 146 15.37 -13.63 10.39
CA VAL A 146 14.09 -13.97 10.99
C VAL A 146 13.98 -13.30 12.35
N TRP A 147 12.75 -12.96 12.73
CA TRP A 147 12.41 -12.47 14.06
C TRP A 147 11.31 -13.33 14.67
N SER A 148 11.40 -13.57 15.97
CA SER A 148 10.37 -14.27 16.75
C SER A 148 10.39 -13.78 18.19
N LEU A 149 9.22 -13.81 18.82
CA LEU A 149 9.10 -13.62 20.27
C LEU A 149 9.56 -14.85 21.06
N LYS A 150 9.70 -16.00 20.40
CA LYS A 150 10.24 -17.23 21.01
C LYS A 150 11.75 -17.10 21.23
N ALA A 151 12.22 -17.56 22.39
CA ALA A 151 13.65 -17.57 22.72
C ALA A 151 14.42 -18.62 21.91
N ASP A 152 13.84 -19.81 21.74
CA ASP A 152 14.44 -20.88 20.93
C ASP A 152 14.12 -20.70 19.44
N LEU A 153 15.17 -20.52 18.64
CA LEU A 153 15.11 -20.36 17.19
C LEU A 153 15.69 -21.57 16.44
N SER A 154 16.09 -22.63 17.15
CA SER A 154 16.76 -23.80 16.56
C SER A 154 15.91 -24.53 15.52
N GLY A 155 14.58 -24.57 15.72
CA GLY A 155 13.63 -25.17 14.79
C GLY A 155 13.30 -24.32 13.54
N ILE A 156 13.85 -23.11 13.41
CA ILE A 156 13.59 -22.22 12.26
C ILE A 156 14.64 -22.47 11.16
N PRO A 157 14.24 -22.64 9.88
CA PRO A 157 15.17 -22.84 8.77
C PRO A 157 16.24 -21.75 8.65
N ASP A 158 17.43 -22.13 8.19
CA ASP A 158 18.52 -21.20 7.85
C ASP A 158 18.40 -20.60 6.45
N GLU A 159 17.61 -21.24 5.59
CA GLU A 159 17.40 -20.84 4.20
C GLU A 159 15.92 -20.93 3.82
N PHE A 160 15.46 -19.94 3.05
CA PHE A 160 14.10 -19.89 2.52
C PHE A 160 14.10 -19.64 1.02
N HIS A 161 13.12 -20.24 0.34
CA HIS A 161 12.95 -20.11 -1.10
C HIS A 161 11.59 -19.52 -1.43
N TYR A 162 11.57 -18.22 -1.71
CA TYR A 162 10.36 -17.45 -1.98
C TYR A 162 10.10 -17.26 -3.47
N HIS A 163 8.83 -17.39 -3.84
CA HIS A 163 8.27 -16.96 -5.10
C HIS A 163 7.12 -15.97 -4.87
N LEU A 164 7.11 -14.86 -5.61
CA LEU A 164 6.02 -13.88 -5.57
C LEU A 164 5.29 -13.89 -6.91
N SER A 165 3.98 -14.14 -6.87
CA SER A 165 3.08 -13.97 -8.01
C SER A 165 2.07 -12.89 -7.68
N ASN A 166 2.04 -11.83 -8.48
CA ASN A 166 1.12 -10.71 -8.29
C ASN A 166 0.35 -10.33 -9.56
N ARG A 167 -0.83 -9.77 -9.36
CA ARG A 167 -1.67 -9.09 -10.35
C ARG A 167 -2.32 -7.93 -9.62
N ILE A 168 -1.89 -6.72 -9.96
CA ILE A 168 -2.27 -5.50 -9.28
C ILE A 168 -2.67 -4.48 -10.33
N ARG A 169 -3.83 -3.87 -10.15
CA ARG A 169 -4.29 -2.73 -10.93
C ARG A 169 -4.07 -1.47 -10.09
N ARG A 170 -3.44 -0.47 -10.71
CA ARG A 170 -3.23 0.87 -10.14
C ARG A 170 -4.25 1.82 -10.76
N VAL A 171 -5.02 2.49 -9.92
CA VAL A 171 -5.99 3.51 -10.31
C VAL A 171 -5.58 4.82 -9.64
N ASP A 172 -5.49 5.87 -10.43
CA ASP A 172 -5.01 7.18 -9.99
C ASP A 172 -5.89 8.26 -10.65
N VAL A 173 -6.11 9.36 -9.95
CA VAL A 173 -6.94 10.47 -10.42
C VAL A 173 -6.40 11.10 -11.70
N SER A 174 -5.07 11.04 -11.90
CA SER A 174 -4.39 11.52 -13.11
C SER A 174 -4.45 10.54 -14.28
N GLY A 175 -5.06 9.36 -14.11
CA GLY A 175 -5.16 8.33 -15.16
C GLY A 175 -3.90 7.49 -15.36
N ILE A 176 -2.85 7.70 -14.57
CA ILE A 176 -1.62 6.90 -14.64
C ILE A 176 -1.92 5.48 -14.15
N THR A 177 -1.78 4.50 -15.04
CA THR A 177 -2.00 3.08 -14.72
C THR A 177 -0.70 2.38 -14.31
N ALA A 178 -0.76 1.07 -14.03
CA ALA A 178 0.42 0.27 -13.74
C ALA A 178 1.32 0.01 -14.98
N ALA A 179 0.81 0.24 -16.19
CA ALA A 179 1.47 -0.16 -17.44
C ALA A 179 2.89 0.42 -17.63
N PRO A 180 3.15 1.72 -17.37
CA PRO A 180 4.50 2.28 -17.51
C PRO A 180 5.52 1.61 -16.57
N TYR A 181 5.14 1.39 -15.31
CA TYR A 181 6.00 0.73 -14.32
C TYR A 181 6.30 -0.73 -14.71
N GLN A 182 5.28 -1.45 -15.18
CA GLN A 182 5.43 -2.82 -15.67
C GLN A 182 6.33 -2.90 -16.90
N GLN A 183 6.23 -1.93 -17.81
CA GLN A 183 7.08 -1.88 -19.00
C GLN A 183 8.55 -1.67 -18.62
N ILE A 184 8.84 -0.72 -17.73
CA ILE A 184 10.19 -0.50 -17.20
C ILE A 184 10.73 -1.76 -16.54
N ALA A 185 9.91 -2.46 -15.73
CA ALA A 185 10.31 -3.68 -15.05
C ALA A 185 10.67 -4.83 -16.01
N LYS A 186 10.01 -4.90 -17.17
CA LYS A 186 10.30 -5.88 -18.24
C LYS A 186 11.59 -5.55 -18.98
N THR A 187 11.84 -4.27 -19.26
CA THR A 187 12.99 -3.83 -20.07
C THR A 187 14.29 -3.77 -19.27
N VAL A 188 14.22 -3.39 -18.00
CA VAL A 188 15.40 -3.14 -17.16
C VAL A 188 15.54 -4.24 -16.11
N LYS A 189 16.74 -4.81 -15.95
CA LYS A 189 17.00 -5.85 -14.93
C LYS A 189 17.27 -5.28 -13.53
N SER A 190 18.06 -4.21 -13.44
CA SER A 190 18.52 -3.65 -12.17
C SER A 190 17.40 -2.90 -11.45
N PRO A 191 17.07 -3.22 -10.19
CA PRO A 191 16.02 -2.52 -9.42
C PRO A 191 16.24 -1.01 -9.35
N ARG A 192 17.45 -0.56 -9.01
CA ARG A 192 17.77 0.88 -8.91
C ARG A 192 17.68 1.59 -10.25
N GLU A 193 18.00 0.89 -11.34
CA GLU A 193 17.89 1.44 -12.70
C GLU A 193 16.43 1.63 -13.11
N ARG A 194 15.54 0.70 -12.74
CA ARG A 194 14.09 0.85 -12.95
C ARG A 194 13.55 2.10 -12.24
N LEU A 195 13.98 2.33 -11.00
CA LEU A 195 13.60 3.51 -10.24
C LEU A 195 14.06 4.79 -10.94
N ARG A 196 15.32 4.86 -11.36
CA ARG A 196 15.86 6.03 -12.08
C ARG A 196 15.06 6.30 -13.35
N MET A 197 14.91 5.30 -14.22
CA MET A 197 14.19 5.43 -15.49
C MET A 197 12.73 5.89 -15.29
N ALA A 198 12.06 5.43 -14.23
CA ALA A 198 10.71 5.87 -13.92
C ALA A 198 10.67 7.34 -13.52
N LEU A 199 11.61 7.77 -12.68
CA LEU A 199 11.71 9.17 -12.24
C LEU A 199 12.09 10.10 -13.40
N GLU A 200 13.01 9.69 -14.28
CA GLU A 200 13.40 10.43 -15.50
C GLU A 200 12.23 10.56 -16.48
N ALA A 201 11.39 9.52 -16.59
CA ALA A 201 10.15 9.55 -17.38
C ALA A 201 9.02 10.36 -16.72
N GLY A 202 9.30 11.08 -15.62
CA GLY A 202 8.32 11.90 -14.92
C GLY A 202 7.26 11.12 -14.13
N LEU A 203 7.44 9.80 -13.94
CA LEU A 203 6.48 8.99 -13.21
C LEU A 203 6.57 9.24 -11.70
N PRO A 204 5.45 9.43 -10.98
CA PRO A 204 5.43 9.49 -9.53
C PRO A 204 5.66 8.10 -8.94
N VAL A 205 6.73 7.91 -8.17
CA VAL A 205 7.05 6.60 -7.60
C VAL A 205 6.81 6.61 -6.11
N THR A 206 5.88 5.79 -5.59
CA THR A 206 5.78 5.54 -4.14
C THR A 206 6.60 4.31 -3.75
N ALA A 207 6.68 4.03 -2.45
CA ALA A 207 7.28 2.78 -1.98
C ALA A 207 6.54 1.53 -2.48
N LEU A 208 5.25 1.62 -2.82
CA LEU A 208 4.48 0.51 -3.36
C LEU A 208 4.86 0.22 -4.82
N GLU A 209 5.09 1.24 -5.66
CA GLU A 209 5.65 1.01 -7.01
C GLU A 209 7.01 0.30 -6.93
N GLY A 210 7.86 0.76 -6.01
CA GLY A 210 9.15 0.15 -5.72
C GLY A 210 9.02 -1.34 -5.38
N LEU A 211 8.08 -1.66 -4.50
CA LEU A 211 7.82 -3.03 -4.03
C LEU A 211 7.21 -3.91 -5.12
N PHE A 212 6.18 -3.43 -5.80
CA PHE A 212 5.35 -4.22 -6.72
C PHE A 212 6.00 -4.48 -8.06
N TRP A 213 6.69 -3.48 -8.63
CA TRP A 213 7.20 -3.56 -10.00
C TRP A 213 8.73 -3.48 -10.08
N PHE A 214 9.39 -2.78 -9.16
CA PHE A 214 10.84 -2.58 -9.26
C PHE A 214 11.67 -3.60 -8.47
N GLY A 215 11.06 -4.34 -7.54
CA GLY A 215 11.77 -5.28 -6.68
C GLY A 215 12.59 -4.59 -5.60
N ILE A 216 12.17 -3.39 -5.20
CA ILE A 216 12.83 -2.54 -4.21
C ILE A 216 12.02 -2.58 -2.90
N GLN A 217 12.59 -3.23 -1.87
CA GLN A 217 11.98 -3.27 -0.53
C GLN A 217 12.24 -2.00 0.29
N ARG A 218 13.29 -1.23 -0.05
CA ARG A 218 13.73 -0.04 0.69
C ARG A 218 13.99 1.13 -0.25
N ILE A 219 12.93 1.67 -0.84
CA ILE A 219 13.04 2.71 -1.88
C ILE A 219 13.83 3.93 -1.42
N ALA A 220 13.68 4.34 -0.16
CA ALA A 220 14.38 5.50 0.40
C ALA A 220 15.91 5.38 0.29
N ALA A 221 16.46 4.16 0.42
CA ALA A 221 17.90 3.94 0.29
C ALA A 221 18.37 4.13 -1.15
N ASP A 222 17.58 3.70 -2.14
CA ASP A 222 17.90 3.89 -3.54
C ASP A 222 17.69 5.34 -3.99
N VAL A 223 16.64 6.00 -3.52
CA VAL A 223 16.43 7.46 -3.72
C VAL A 223 17.61 8.26 -3.16
N LEU A 224 18.07 7.95 -1.95
CA LEU A 224 19.24 8.61 -1.36
C LEU A 224 20.50 8.44 -2.24
N ARG A 225 20.71 7.25 -2.80
CA ARG A 225 21.84 6.99 -3.72
C ARG A 225 21.71 7.77 -5.02
N LEU A 226 20.51 7.90 -5.57
CA LEU A 226 20.27 8.68 -6.79
C LEU A 226 20.47 10.19 -6.56
N ARG A 227 20.00 10.72 -5.42
CA ARG A 227 20.30 12.10 -5.00
C ARG A 227 21.80 12.36 -4.89
N LYS A 228 22.53 11.45 -4.24
CA LYS A 228 24.00 11.53 -4.14
C LYS A 228 24.70 11.44 -5.50
N ALA A 229 24.05 10.83 -6.49
CA ALA A 229 24.53 10.78 -7.87
C ALA A 229 24.12 12.01 -8.71
N GLY A 230 23.52 13.03 -8.09
CA GLY A 230 23.18 14.31 -8.73
C GLY A 230 21.73 14.43 -9.22
N MET A 231 20.90 13.41 -9.07
CA MET A 231 19.49 13.47 -9.50
C MET A 231 18.67 14.33 -8.52
N ALA A 232 18.01 15.37 -9.04
CA ALA A 232 17.11 16.21 -8.26
C ALA A 232 15.78 15.46 -8.04
N ILE A 233 15.55 14.96 -6.82
CA ILE A 233 14.35 14.19 -6.48
C ILE A 233 13.65 14.87 -5.30
N SER A 234 12.41 15.33 -5.49
CA SER A 234 11.54 15.78 -4.42
C SER A 234 10.82 14.62 -3.74
N THR A 235 10.43 14.83 -2.48
CA THR A 235 9.58 13.91 -1.74
C THR A 235 8.38 14.69 -1.23
N SER A 236 7.19 14.26 -1.63
CA SER A 236 5.93 14.67 -1.02
C SER A 236 5.23 13.43 -0.48
N GLU A 237 3.99 13.59 -0.02
CA GLU A 237 3.16 12.46 0.43
C GLU A 237 1.87 12.42 -0.37
N THR A 238 1.30 11.23 -0.48
CA THR A 238 0.05 10.97 -1.21
C THR A 238 -0.80 9.99 -0.40
N GLU A 239 -2.12 10.13 -0.46
CA GLU A 239 -3.04 9.14 0.08
C GLU A 239 -3.02 7.90 -0.82
N VAL A 240 -3.03 6.72 -0.22
CA VAL A 240 -3.17 5.46 -0.93
C VAL A 240 -4.16 4.55 -0.24
N PHE A 241 -4.84 3.74 -1.04
CA PHE A 241 -5.66 2.63 -0.59
C PHE A 241 -5.14 1.33 -1.21
N ASP A 242 -5.20 0.23 -0.46
CA ASP A 242 -5.10 -1.12 -1.03
C ASP A 242 -6.10 -2.06 -0.39
N ASN A 243 -6.62 -2.98 -1.20
CA ASN A 243 -7.58 -4.00 -0.77
C ASN A 243 -6.91 -5.24 -0.13
N LEU A 244 -5.58 -5.32 -0.06
CA LEU A 244 -4.90 -6.42 0.64
C LEU A 244 -5.01 -6.24 2.16
N THR A 245 -4.82 -5.00 2.63
CA THR A 245 -4.94 -4.64 4.04
C THR A 245 -6.21 -3.85 4.34
N ASP A 246 -6.93 -3.41 3.29
CA ASP A 246 -8.19 -2.67 3.36
C ASP A 246 -8.05 -1.39 4.21
N THR A 247 -6.97 -0.64 3.94
CA THR A 247 -6.58 0.58 4.67
C THR A 247 -6.29 1.75 3.74
N HIS A 248 -6.63 2.96 4.20
CA HIS A 248 -6.12 4.21 3.67
C HIS A 248 -4.90 4.66 4.47
N ARG A 249 -3.85 5.14 3.80
CA ARG A 249 -2.67 5.67 4.47
C ARG A 249 -1.92 6.67 3.60
N ARG A 250 -1.16 7.54 4.27
CA ARG A 250 -0.17 8.40 3.61
C ARG A 250 1.13 7.65 3.37
N VAL A 251 1.64 7.76 2.15
CA VAL A 251 2.96 7.22 1.78
C VAL A 251 3.78 8.29 1.07
N PRO A 252 5.11 8.24 1.19
CA PRO A 252 5.97 9.12 0.42
C PRO A 252 5.86 8.81 -1.08
N VAL A 253 5.81 9.87 -1.88
CA VAL A 253 5.91 9.83 -3.34
C VAL A 253 7.12 10.63 -3.77
N TYR A 254 7.92 10.03 -4.66
CA TYR A 254 9.14 10.60 -5.21
C TYR A 254 8.89 11.05 -6.65
N ARG A 255 9.38 12.23 -7.00
CA ARG A 255 9.33 12.78 -8.36
C ARG A 255 10.69 13.37 -8.71
N CYS A 256 11.08 13.31 -9.97
CA CYS A 256 12.24 14.07 -10.43
C CYS A 256 11.85 15.52 -10.63
N ASP A 257 12.63 16.43 -10.05
CA ASP A 257 12.48 17.87 -10.28
C ASP A 257 13.28 18.21 -11.55
N GLY A 258 12.64 18.81 -12.55
CA GLY A 258 13.33 19.29 -13.77
C GLY A 258 13.46 18.30 -14.93
N CYS A 259 12.78 17.14 -14.92
CA CYS A 259 12.69 16.25 -16.11
C CYS A 259 11.56 16.62 -17.09
N SER A 260 11.08 17.86 -17.05
CA SER A 260 10.16 18.39 -18.05
C SER A 260 10.94 19.34 -18.96
N GLU A 261 11.40 18.82 -20.10
CA GLU A 261 11.55 19.57 -21.34
C GLU A 261 10.68 18.93 -22.41
#